data_AF-K1TXB4-F1
#
_entry.id   AF-K1TXB4-F1
#
_cell.length_a   1.000
_cell.length_b   1.000
_cell.length_c   1.000
_cell.angle_alpha   90.00
_cell.angle_beta   90.00
_cell.angle_gamma   90.00
#
_symmetry.space_group_name_H-M   'P 1'
#
loop_
_entity.id
_entity.type
_entity.pdbx_description
1 polymer ?
#
loop_
_entity_poly.entity_id
_entity_poly.type
_entity_poly.pdbx_seq_one_letter_code
_entity_poly.pdbx_strand_id
1 'polypeptide(L)'
;MLEADLRDAIEDANDLGHFFLLMEHKGYEIHHGNRLGFRLRGQEHFMCPERRNPDFSEERIEQAILGNLEQIEAGRKPAFTPKPKPQPYRPHPKYTGFLALYFHYCYLLGRIEKRQYPPRTTPHLTKEI
;
A
#
# COMPACT_ATOMS: atom_id res chain seq x y z
N MET A 1 -9.61 4.37 -5.81
CA MET A 1 -8.55 3.48 -5.29
C MET A 1 -7.72 2.93 -6.43
N LEU A 2 -8.27 2.08 -7.32
CA LEU A 2 -7.54 1.56 -8.49
C LEU A 2 -6.81 2.62 -9.33
N GLU A 3 -7.46 3.72 -9.71
CA GLU A 3 -6.80 4.78 -10.51
C GLU A 3 -5.58 5.42 -9.83
N ALA A 4 -5.62 5.57 -8.51
CA ALA A 4 -4.50 6.10 -7.76
C ALA A 4 -3.34 5.09 -7.74
N ASP A 5 -3.66 3.81 -7.53
CA ASP A 5 -2.68 2.74 -7.56
C ASP A 5 -2.01 2.60 -8.92
N LEU A 6 -2.78 2.78 -10.01
CA LEU A 6 -2.29 2.78 -11.39
C LEU A 6 -1.31 3.92 -11.65
N ARG A 7 -1.67 5.15 -11.27
CA ARG A 7 -0.78 6.31 -11.42
C ARG A 7 0.52 6.13 -10.64
N ASP A 8 0.41 5.68 -9.40
CA ASP A 8 1.55 5.40 -8.52
C ASP A 8 2.48 4.33 -9.13
N ALA A 9 1.92 3.26 -9.71
CA ALA A 9 2.72 2.25 -10.38
C ALA A 9 3.32 2.72 -11.72
N ILE A 10 2.65 3.61 -12.47
CA ILE A 10 3.22 4.22 -13.69
C ILE A 10 4.39 5.14 -13.33
N GLU A 11 4.32 5.82 -12.19
CA GLU A 11 5.41 6.68 -11.71
C GLU A 11 6.64 5.89 -11.26
N ASP A 12 6.45 4.72 -10.65
CA ASP A 12 7.52 3.84 -10.14
C ASP A 12 8.06 2.84 -11.19
N ALA A 13 7.32 2.58 -12.27
CA ALA A 13 7.69 1.60 -13.29
C ALA A 13 8.81 2.09 -14.22
N ASN A 14 9.62 1.13 -14.69
CA ASN A 14 10.66 1.36 -15.71
C ASN A 14 10.24 0.80 -17.07
N ASP A 15 9.54 -0.34 -17.06
CA ASP A 15 9.05 -1.02 -18.26
C ASP A 15 7.61 -1.49 -18.01
N LEU A 16 6.88 -1.86 -19.08
CA LEU A 16 5.55 -2.49 -18.96
C LEU A 16 5.56 -3.73 -18.06
N GLY A 17 6.59 -4.58 -18.18
CA GLY A 17 6.75 -5.75 -17.32
C GLY A 17 6.91 -5.39 -15.84
N HIS A 18 7.66 -4.33 -15.54
CA HIS A 18 7.82 -3.83 -14.17
C HIS A 18 6.48 -3.29 -13.62
N PHE A 19 5.72 -2.59 -14.46
CA PHE A 19 4.37 -2.11 -14.08
C PHE A 19 3.43 -3.25 -13.67
N PHE A 20 3.39 -4.35 -14.45
CA PHE A 20 2.55 -5.50 -14.11
C PHE A 20 2.99 -6.18 -12.81
N LEU A 21 4.31 -6.29 -12.58
CA LEU A 21 4.86 -6.82 -11.34
C LEU A 21 4.44 -5.96 -10.13
N LEU A 22 4.50 -4.63 -10.23
CA LEU A 22 4.07 -3.72 -9.17
C LEU A 22 2.58 -3.87 -8.85
N MET A 23 1.75 -4.04 -9.88
CA MET A 23 0.32 -4.29 -9.73
C MET A 23 0.02 -5.62 -9.03
N GLU A 24 0.76 -6.68 -9.37
CA GLU A 24 0.61 -7.98 -8.72
C GLU A 24 1.01 -7.91 -7.24
N HIS A 25 2.09 -7.21 -6.90
CA HIS A 25 2.49 -6.98 -5.50
C HIS A 25 1.47 -6.18 -4.70
N LYS A 26 0.72 -5.29 -5.35
CA LYS A 26 -0.43 -4.59 -4.74
C LYS A 26 -1.66 -5.50 -4.56
N GLY A 27 -1.61 -6.73 -5.08
CA GLY A 27 -2.65 -7.75 -4.95
C GLY A 27 -3.68 -7.74 -6.08
N TYR A 28 -3.37 -7.11 -7.21
CA TYR A 28 -4.24 -7.09 -8.38
C TYR A 28 -3.95 -8.29 -9.31
N GLU A 29 -5.02 -8.93 -9.75
CA GLU A 29 -5.05 -9.87 -10.88
C GLU A 29 -5.29 -9.06 -12.16
N ILE A 30 -4.46 -9.31 -13.18
CA ILE A 30 -4.47 -8.58 -14.44
C ILE A 30 -4.96 -9.53 -15.53
N HIS A 31 -5.97 -9.10 -16.27
CA HIS A 31 -6.46 -9.81 -17.44
C HIS A 31 -5.97 -9.11 -18.71
N HIS A 32 -5.17 -9.82 -19.50
CA HIS A 32 -4.68 -9.36 -20.81
C HIS A 32 -5.70 -9.74 -21.89
N GLY A 33 -6.40 -8.74 -22.42
CA GLY A 33 -7.24 -8.85 -23.62
C GLY A 33 -7.11 -7.57 -24.44
N ASN A 34 -8.08 -7.27 -25.32
CA ASN A 34 -8.11 -5.99 -26.03
C ASN A 34 -8.12 -4.76 -25.09
N ARG A 35 -8.50 -4.97 -23.82
CA ARG A 35 -8.47 -3.98 -22.75
C ARG A 35 -7.87 -4.59 -21.51
N LEU A 36 -7.13 -3.78 -20.75
CA LEU A 36 -6.61 -4.20 -19.45
C LEU A 36 -7.75 -4.30 -18.44
N GLY A 37 -7.93 -5.49 -17.87
CA GLY A 37 -8.84 -5.75 -16.76
C GLY A 37 -8.07 -5.86 -15.46
N PHE A 38 -8.46 -5.11 -14.43
CA PHE A 38 -7.86 -5.20 -13.09
C PHE A 38 -8.90 -5.67 -12.08
N ARG A 39 -8.50 -6.60 -11.22
CA ARG A 39 -9.35 -7.15 -10.16
C ARG A 39 -8.50 -7.35 -8.91
N LEU A 40 -8.97 -6.91 -7.74
CA LEU A 40 -8.26 -7.25 -6.50
C LEU A 40 -8.51 -8.73 -6.17
N ARG A 41 -7.50 -9.47 -5.69
CA ARG A 41 -7.67 -10.87 -5.26
C ARG A 41 -8.86 -10.99 -4.30
N GLY A 42 -9.91 -11.70 -4.73
CA GLY A 42 -11.17 -11.90 -3.97
C GLY A 42 -12.37 -11.06 -4.42
N GLN A 43 -12.23 -10.12 -5.35
CA GLN A 43 -13.39 -9.44 -5.98
C GLN A 43 -13.91 -10.24 -7.16
N GLU A 44 -15.22 -10.30 -7.42
CA GLU A 44 -15.76 -11.18 -8.48
C GLU A 44 -15.55 -10.62 -9.91
N HIS A 45 -15.54 -9.30 -10.09
CA HIS A 45 -15.56 -8.67 -11.42
C HIS A 45 -14.28 -7.92 -11.75
N PHE A 46 -13.84 -8.02 -13.01
CA PHE A 46 -12.77 -7.19 -13.56
C PHE A 46 -13.28 -5.77 -13.83
N MET A 47 -12.52 -4.78 -13.38
CA MET A 47 -12.72 -3.38 -13.75
C MET A 47 -11.82 -3.02 -14.93
N CYS A 48 -12.38 -2.38 -15.94
CA CYS A 48 -11.65 -1.87 -17.10
C CYS A 48 -11.48 -0.35 -16.96
N PRO A 49 -10.34 0.14 -16.44
CA PRO A 49 -10.10 1.57 -16.25
C PRO A 49 -10.10 2.36 -17.57
N GLU A 50 -9.80 1.71 -18.70
CA GLU A 50 -9.85 2.30 -20.04
C GLU A 50 -11.21 2.91 -20.39
N ARG A 51 -12.32 2.36 -19.86
CA ARG A 51 -13.66 2.94 -20.08
C ARG A 51 -13.82 4.33 -19.44
N ARG A 52 -13.04 4.61 -18.41
CA ARG A 52 -13.12 5.86 -17.64
C ARG A 52 -12.08 6.86 -18.13
N ASN A 53 -10.85 6.43 -18.36
CA ASN A 53 -9.81 7.25 -18.96
C ASN A 53 -9.04 6.44 -20.01
N PRO A 54 -8.93 6.93 -21.25
CA PRO A 54 -8.24 6.23 -22.34
C PRO A 54 -6.71 6.16 -22.14
N ASP A 55 -6.17 6.95 -21.20
CA ASP A 55 -4.74 6.97 -20.86
C ASP A 55 -4.26 5.67 -20.18
N PHE A 56 -5.18 4.80 -19.76
CA PHE A 56 -4.88 3.50 -19.16
C PHE A 56 -4.90 2.32 -20.15
N SER A 57 -4.79 2.58 -21.46
CA SER A 57 -4.48 1.52 -22.41
C SER A 57 -3.01 1.10 -22.28
N GLU A 58 -2.69 -0.13 -22.67
CA GLU A 58 -1.34 -0.69 -22.55
C GLU A 58 -0.30 0.17 -23.31
N GLU A 59 -0.61 0.55 -24.54
CA GLU A 59 0.24 1.44 -25.36
C GLU A 59 0.46 2.82 -24.73
N ARG A 60 -0.57 3.38 -24.08
CA ARG A 60 -0.49 4.69 -23.44
C ARG A 60 0.31 4.64 -22.15
N ILE A 61 0.18 3.54 -21.40
CA ILE A 61 0.99 3.27 -20.21
C ILE A 61 2.46 3.13 -20.61
N GLU A 62 2.76 2.40 -21.68
CA GLU A 62 4.11 2.28 -22.21
C GLU A 62 4.71 3.65 -22.58
N GLN A 63 3.96 4.47 -23.33
CA GLN A 63 4.37 5.82 -23.67
C GLN A 63 4.59 6.72 -22.44
N ALA A 64 3.73 6.59 -21.41
CA ALA A 64 3.85 7.34 -20.17
C ALA A 64 5.11 6.94 -19.39
N ILE A 65 5.44 5.64 -19.35
CA ILE A 65 6.64 5.13 -18.70
C ILE A 65 7.89 5.65 -19.43
N LEU A 66 7.93 5.55 -20.77
CA LEU A 66 9.03 6.07 -21.58
C LEU A 66 9.22 7.59 -21.37
N GLY A 67 8.14 8.36 -21.37
CA GLY A 67 8.19 9.80 -21.10
C GLY A 67 8.69 10.13 -19.70
N ASN A 68 8.37 9.29 -18.70
CA ASN A 68 8.92 9.44 -17.34
C ASN A 68 10.43 9.18 -17.31
N LEU A 69 10.91 8.16 -18.03
CA LEU A 69 12.33 7.84 -18.14
C LEU A 69 13.11 8.99 -18.80
N GLU A 70 12.61 9.54 -19.91
CA GLU A 70 13.22 10.70 -20.58
C GLU A 70 13.35 11.91 -19.64
N GLN A 71 12.35 12.15 -18.79
CA GLN A 71 12.39 13.23 -17.80
C GLN A 71 13.41 13.00 -16.68
N ILE A 72 13.63 11.74 -16.30
CA ILE A 72 14.65 11.34 -15.32
C ILE A 72 16.04 11.53 -15.93
N GLU A 73 16.25 11.08 -17.17
CA GLU A 73 17.50 11.26 -17.90
C GLU A 73 17.85 12.74 -18.10
N ALA A 74 16.84 13.57 -18.41
CA ALA A 74 16.98 15.01 -18.50
C ALA A 74 17.20 15.71 -17.15
N GLY A 75 17.19 14.97 -16.02
CA GLY A 75 17.39 15.51 -14.68
C GLY A 75 16.24 16.40 -14.17
N ARG A 76 15.08 16.39 -14.84
CA ARG A 76 13.90 17.17 -14.44
C ARG A 76 13.10 16.48 -13.34
N LYS A 77 13.12 15.14 -13.32
CA LYS A 77 12.44 14.31 -12.31
C LYS A 77 13.47 13.46 -11.56
N PRO A 78 13.38 13.33 -10.22
CA PRO A 78 14.23 12.40 -9.48
C PRO A 78 13.82 10.95 -9.79
N ALA A 79 14.81 10.07 -10.00
CA ALA A 79 14.58 8.65 -10.25
C ALA A 79 13.96 7.90 -9.06
N PHE A 80 14.17 8.40 -7.85
CA PHE A 80 13.69 7.79 -6.62
C PHE A 80 13.03 8.85 -5.74
N THR A 81 11.76 8.63 -5.41
CA THR A 81 11.04 9.41 -4.40
C THR A 81 11.28 8.75 -3.04
N PRO A 82 12.00 9.39 -2.10
CA PRO A 82 12.24 8.80 -0.80
C PRO A 82 10.92 8.62 -0.05
N LYS A 83 10.52 7.36 0.18
CA LYS A 83 9.34 7.04 0.99
C LYS A 83 9.48 7.67 2.38
N PRO A 84 8.40 8.27 2.93
CA PRO A 84 8.46 8.83 4.27
C PRO A 84 8.81 7.73 5.26
N LYS A 85 9.75 8.02 6.17
CA LYS A 85 10.12 7.07 7.23
C LYS A 85 8.86 6.74 8.05
N PRO A 86 8.64 5.46 8.41
CA PRO A 86 7.53 5.11 9.30
C PRO A 86 7.62 5.94 10.57
N GLN A 87 6.46 6.35 11.10
CA GLN A 87 6.43 7.16 12.31
C GLN A 87 7.20 6.44 13.43
N PRO A 88 8.04 7.14 14.19
CA PRO A 88 8.76 6.53 15.29
C PRO A 88 7.76 5.95 16.29
N TYR A 89 8.10 4.80 16.87
CA TYR A 89 7.27 4.16 17.90
C TYR A 89 7.01 5.14 19.05
N ARG A 90 5.74 5.45 19.27
CA ARG A 90 5.32 6.26 20.41
C ARG A 90 4.98 5.33 21.56
N PRO A 91 5.77 5.32 22.66
CA PRO A 91 5.44 4.51 23.82
C PRO A 91 4.09 4.96 24.39
N HIS A 92 3.31 4.00 24.88
CA HIS A 92 2.03 4.30 25.53
C HIS A 92 2.28 5.15 26.80
N PRO A 93 1.49 6.21 27.03
CA PRO A 93 1.63 7.03 28.23
C PRO A 93 1.47 6.16 29.48
N LYS A 94 2.44 6.26 30.40
CA LYS A 94 2.32 5.67 31.73
C LYS A 94 1.52 6.62 32.59
N TYR A 95 0.36 6.18 33.06
CA TYR A 95 -0.41 6.91 34.05
C TYR A 95 0.24 6.73 35.43
N THR A 96 0.46 7.84 36.15
CA THR A 96 1.04 7.86 37.49
C THR A 96 0.13 8.60 38.47
N GLY A 97 0.32 8.38 39.77
CA GLY A 97 -0.43 9.06 40.83
C GLY A 97 -1.95 8.81 40.79
N PHE A 98 -2.74 9.86 41.05
CA PHE A 98 -4.21 9.78 41.05
C PHE A 98 -4.80 9.25 39.75
N LEU A 99 -4.15 9.54 38.62
CA LEU A 99 -4.61 9.14 37.31
C LEU A 99 -4.46 7.63 37.11
N ALA A 100 -3.42 7.01 37.70
CA ALA A 100 -3.30 5.56 37.74
C ALA A 100 -4.42 4.91 38.56
N LEU A 101 -4.78 5.51 39.71
CA LEU A 101 -5.89 5.04 40.54
C LEU A 101 -7.23 5.15 39.82
N TYR A 102 -7.47 6.26 39.13
CA TYR A 102 -8.65 6.46 38.30
C TYR A 102 -8.80 5.33 37.28
N PHE A 103 -7.76 5.07 36.48
CA PHE A 103 -7.79 4.00 35.47
C PHE A 103 -7.89 2.60 36.10
N HIS A 104 -7.29 2.38 37.27
CA HIS A 104 -7.42 1.14 38.02
C HIS A 104 -8.87 0.84 38.42
N TYR A 105 -9.58 1.83 38.99
CA TYR A 105 -10.99 1.65 39.35
C TYR A 105 -11.91 1.55 38.13
N CYS A 106 -11.63 2.29 37.06
CA CYS A 106 -12.37 2.13 35.81
C CYS A 106 -12.24 0.72 35.23
N TYR A 107 -11.08 0.07 35.38
CA TYR A 107 -10.88 -1.34 34.98
C TYR A 107 -11.68 -2.30 35.88
N LEU A 108 -11.64 -2.12 37.21
CA LEU A 108 -12.39 -2.96 38.16
C LEU A 108 -13.91 -2.86 37.96
N LEU A 109 -14.41 -1.67 37.63
CA LEU A 109 -15.81 -1.40 37.36
C LEU A 109 -16.26 -1.85 35.96
N GLY A 110 -15.37 -2.46 35.16
CA GLY A 110 -15.67 -2.93 33.81
C GLY A 110 -15.96 -1.82 32.81
N ARG A 111 -15.57 -0.57 33.11
CA ARG A 111 -15.76 0.58 32.19
C ARG A 111 -14.67 0.68 31.12
N ILE A 112 -13.55 -0.02 31.32
CA ILE A 112 -12.43 -0.06 30.39
C ILE A 112 -12.02 -1.52 30.20
N GLU A 113 -11.92 -1.94 28.95
CA GLU A 113 -11.47 -3.29 28.59
C GLU A 113 -9.96 -3.45 28.77
N LYS A 114 -9.53 -4.69 29.02
CA LYS A 114 -8.10 -5.02 29.02
C LYS A 114 -7.55 -4.79 27.62
N ARG A 115 -6.42 -4.08 27.54
CA ARG A 115 -5.70 -3.87 26.28
C ARG A 115 -5.43 -5.19 25.58
N GLN A 116 -5.94 -5.33 24.37
CA GLN A 116 -5.50 -6.35 23.44
C GLN A 116 -4.13 -5.96 22.91
N TYR A 117 -3.12 -6.75 23.26
CA TYR A 117 -1.82 -6.67 22.60
C TYR A 117 -1.86 -7.59 21.39
N PRO A 118 -1.23 -7.21 20.26
CA PRO A 118 -1.01 -8.17 19.19
C PRO A 118 -0.26 -9.38 19.81
N PRO A 119 -0.61 -10.60 19.39
CA PRO A 119 0.02 -11.80 19.92
C PRO A 119 1.53 -11.68 19.77
N ARG A 120 2.26 -11.82 20.88
CA ARG A 120 3.72 -11.84 20.87
C ARG A 120 4.14 -13.17 20.26
N THR A 121 4.49 -13.18 18.98
CA THR A 121 5.21 -14.29 18.36
C THR A 121 6.63 -14.30 18.88
N THR A 122 7.02 -15.39 19.54
CA THR A 122 8.42 -15.58 19.95
C THR A 122 9.26 -15.95 18.71
N PRO A 123 10.53 -15.53 18.62
CA PRO A 123 11.38 -15.75 17.45
C PRO A 123 11.61 -17.23 17.10
N HIS A 124 11.35 -18.15 18.04
CA HIS A 124 11.39 -19.59 17.80
C HIS A 124 10.21 -20.08 16.95
N LEU A 125 9.05 -19.41 17.04
CA LEU A 125 7.84 -19.75 16.28
C LEU A 125 7.86 -19.19 14.85
N THR A 126 8.77 -18.26 14.54
CA THR A 126 8.86 -17.60 13.21
C THR A 126 9.67 -18.39 12.18
N LYS A 127 10.30 -19.50 12.56
CA LYS A 127 11.26 -20.24 11.72
C LYS A 127 10.64 -21.36 10.85
N GLU A 128 9.33 -21.55 10.89
CA GLU A 128 8.68 -22.69 10.22
C GLU A 128 7.76 -22.28 9.04
N ILE A 129 7.96 -21.09 8.46
CA ILE A 129 7.20 -20.63 7.28
C ILE A 129 8.15 -20.44 6.10
#